data_AF-A0A950D8J4-F1
#
_entry.id   AF-A0A950D8J4-F1
#
_cell.length_a   1.000
_cell.length_b   1.000
_cell.length_c   1.000
_cell.angle_alpha   90.00
_cell.angle_beta   90.00
_cell.angle_gamma   90.00
#
_symmetry.space_group_name_H-M   'P 1'
#
loop_
_entity.id
_entity.type
_entity.pdbx_description
1 polymer ?
#
loop_
_entity_poly.entity_id
_entity_poly.type
_entity_poly.pdbx_seq_one_letter_code
_entity_poly.pdbx_strand_id
1 'polypeptide(L)' 'MRTELVTTLKRRATEILSELENEKAPILITQYGKPAAYLVDVETYDDL' A
#
# COMPACT_ATOMS: atom_id res chain seq x y z
N MET A 1 -7.10 1.66 -7.33
CA MET A 1 -5.77 2.09 -6.86
C MET A 1 -5.94 3.33 -5.99
N ARG A 2 -5.67 3.22 -4.69
CA ARG A 2 -5.72 4.33 -3.72
C ARG A 2 -4.32 4.90 -3.49
N THR A 3 -4.22 6.16 -3.08
CA THR A 3 -2.94 6.80 -2.73
C THR A 3 -2.90 7.11 -1.23
N GLU A 4 -1.79 6.78 -0.58
CA GLU A 4 -1.56 7.02 0.84
C GLU A 4 -0.23 7.76 1.09
N LEU A 5 -0.15 8.49 2.20
CA LEU A 5 1.09 9.12 2.65
C LEU A 5 1.95 8.10 3.42
N VAL A 6 3.27 8.20 3.28
CA VAL A 6 4.20 7.33 4.04
C VAL A 6 4.03 7.45 5.57
N THR A 7 3.61 8.63 6.05
CA THR A 7 3.32 8.85 7.47
C THR A 7 2.05 8.15 7.94
N THR A 8 1.05 8.01 7.06
CA THR A 8 -0.16 7.22 7.33
C THR A 8 0.21 5.74 7.41
N LEU A 9 0.98 5.23 6.44
CA LEU A 9 1.48 3.86 6.46
C LEU A 9 2.23 3.53 7.75
N LYS A 10 3.15 4.42 8.18
CA LYS A 10 3.89 4.24 9.44
C LYS A 10 2.98 4.14 10.68
N ARG A 11 1.87 4.87 10.70
CA ARG A 11 0.95 4.94 11.86
C ARG A 11 -0.10 3.83 11.86
N ARG A 12 -0.50 3.34 10.69
CA ARG A 12 -1.64 2.42 10.50
C ARG A 12 -1.26 1.21 9.66
N ALA A 13 -0.01 0.76 9.75
CA ALA A 13 0.52 -0.33 8.93
C ALA A 13 -0.37 -1.57 8.99
N THR A 14 -0.79 -1.98 10.19
CA THR A 14 -1.63 -3.17 10.38
C THR A 14 -2.99 -3.05 9.68
N GLU A 15 -3.69 -1.92 9.83
CA GLU A 15 -4.98 -1.70 9.16
C GLU A 15 -4.82 -1.69 7.64
N ILE A 16 -3.80 -0.99 7.13
CA ILE A 16 -3.53 -0.90 5.69
C ILE A 16 -3.18 -2.26 5.10
N LEU A 17 -2.40 -3.08 5.81
CA LEU A 17 -2.06 -4.44 5.38
C LEU A 17 -3.29 -5.35 5.37
N SER A 18 -4.15 -5.26 6.39
CA SER A 18 -5.43 -5.99 6.41
C SER A 18 -6.36 -5.57 5.27
N GLU A 19 -6.46 -4.27 4.96
CA GLU A 19 -7.23 -3.79 3.81
C GLU A 19 -6.65 -4.30 2.49
N LEU A 20 -5.31 -4.27 2.34
CA LEU A 20 -4.62 -4.77 1.15
C LEU A 20 -4.85 -6.26 0.91
N GLU A 21 -4.81 -7.08 1.97
CA GLU A 21 -5.05 -8.52 1.90
C GLU A 21 -6.50 -8.83 1.48
N ASN A 22 -7.47 -8.06 1.98
CA ASN A 22 -8.90 -8.25 1.66
C ASN A 22 -9.28 -7.72 0.27
N GLU A 23 -8.78 -6.55 -0.11
CA GLU A 23 -9.13 -5.90 -1.38
C GLU A 23 -8.27 -6.39 -2.55
N LYS A 24 -7.07 -6.91 -2.28
CA LYS A 24 -6.03 -7.27 -3.25
C LYS A 24 -5.73 -6.13 -4.25
N ALA A 25 -5.99 -4.88 -3.86
CA ALA A 25 -5.85 -3.70 -4.70
C ALA A 25 -4.55 -2.94 -4.37
N PRO A 26 -3.72 -2.59 -5.37
CA PRO A 26 -2.46 -1.88 -5.12
C PRO A 26 -2.69 -0.49 -4.52
N ILE A 27 -1.80 -0.12 -3.58
CA ILE A 27 -1.79 1.19 -2.92
C ILE A 27 -0.51 1.94 -3.31
N LEU A 28 -0.66 3.15 -3.83
CA LEU A 28 0.48 4.04 -4.10
C LEU A 28 0.88 4.78 -2.83
N ILE A 29 2.12 4.62 -2.39
CA ILE A 29 2.68 5.36 -1.26
C ILE A 29 3.44 6.58 -1.78
N THR A 30 3.13 7.74 -1.21
CA THR A 30 3.78 9.02 -1.52
C THR A 30 4.59 9.57 -0.35
N GLN A 31 5.68 10.23 -0.67
CA GLN A 31 6.55 10.93 0.28
C GLN A 31 6.84 12.33 -0.26
N TYR A 32 6.61 13.37 0.56
CA TYR A 32 6.74 14.78 0.15
C TYR A 32 6.00 15.11 -1.17
N GLY A 33 4.82 14.50 -1.37
CA GLY A 33 4.00 14.69 -2.57
C GLY A 33 4.48 13.94 -3.82
N LYS A 34 5.53 13.12 -3.71
CA LYS A 34 6.08 12.33 -4.82
C LYS A 34 5.76 10.85 -4.65
N PRO A 35 5.47 10.11 -5.74
CA PRO A 35 5.42 8.65 -5.72
C PRO A 35 6.72 8.07 -5.17
N ALA A 36 6.62 7.20 -4.17
CA ALA A 36 7.78 6.62 -3.50
C ALA A 36 7.81 5.08 -3.59
N ALA A 37 6.65 4.43 -3.45
CA ALA A 37 6.54 2.98 -3.51
C ALA A 37 5.11 2.53 -3.86
N TYR A 38 4.96 1.28 -4.27
CA TYR A 38 3.67 0.59 -4.29
C TYR A 38 3.65 -0.46 -3.20
N LEU A 39 2.52 -0.56 -2.51
CA LEU A 39 2.22 -1.67 -1.63
C LEU A 39 1.25 -2.60 -2.37
N VAL A 40 1.67 -3.85 -2.52
CA VAL A 40 0.93 -4.92 -3.18
C VAL A 40 0.92 -6.14 -2.28
N ASP A 41 -0.16 -6.90 -2.35
CA ASP A 41 -0.25 -8.20 -1.69
C ASP A 41 0.81 -9.15 -2.28
N VAL A 42 1.36 -10.03 -1.44
CA VAL A 42 2.47 -10.92 -1.82
C VAL A 42 2.04 -11.93 -2.88
N GLU A 43 0.84 -12.51 -2.76
CA GLU A 43 0.34 -13.48 -3.74
C GLU A 43 0.16 -12.78 -5.10
N THR A 44 -0.41 -11.57 -5.09
CA THR A 44 -0.55 -10.75 -6.31
C THR A 44 0.80 -10.38 -6.92
N TYR A 45 1.84 -10.18 -6.10
CA TYR A 45 3.19 -9.87 -6.57
C TYR A 45 3.89 -11.12 -7.15
N ASP A 46 3.71 -12.28 -6.54
CA ASP A 46 4.33 -13.53 -6.99
C ASP A 46 3.64 -14.10 -8.26
N ASP A 47 2.37 -13.77 -8.48
CA ASP A 47 1.59 -14.17 -9.67
C ASP A 47 1.82 -13.27 -10.91
N LEU A 48 2.65 -12.22 -10.81
CA LEU A 48 3.01 -11.27 -11.88
C LEU A 48 4.12 -11.80 -12.80
#